data_AF-A0A3R9EA01-F1
#
_entry.id   AF-A0A3R9EA01-F1
#
_cell.length_a   1.000
_cell.length_b   1.000
_cell.length_c   1.000
_cell.angle_alpha   90.00
_cell.angle_beta   90.00
_cell.angle_gamma   90.00
#
_symmetry.space_group_name_H-M   'P 1'
#
loop_
_entity.id
_entity.type
_entity.pdbx_description
1 polymer ?
#
loop_
_entity_poly.entity_id
_entity_poly.type
_entity_poly.pdbx_seq_one_letter_code
_entity_poly.pdbx_strand_id
1 'polypeptide(L)' 'MSKKINLIVKIERLRELMHYLIIKEGNLLHSKVIKVSQDLDKLLNEYNRVVGY' A
#
# COMPACT_ATOMS: atom_id res chain seq x y z
N MET A 1 -13.48 -3.21 15.58
CA MET A 1 -13.28 -2.99 14.12
C MET A 1 -12.78 -4.30 13.52
N SER A 2 -13.38 -4.82 12.44
CA SER A 2 -12.97 -6.13 11.89
C SER A 2 -11.58 -6.04 11.25
N LYS A 3 -10.80 -7.13 11.31
CA LYS A 3 -9.44 -7.21 10.73
C LYS A 3 -9.39 -6.76 9.27
N LYS A 4 -10.43 -7.11 8.50
CA LYS A 4 -10.64 -6.70 7.10
C LYS A 4 -10.69 -5.18 6.94
N ILE A 5 -11.51 -4.50 7.74
CA ILE A 5 -11.66 -3.03 7.66
C ILE A 5 -10.33 -2.35 8.00
N ASN A 6 -9.61 -2.85 8.99
CA ASN A 6 -8.30 -2.31 9.35
C ASN A 6 -7.27 -2.44 8.21
N LEU A 7 -7.29 -3.54 7.46
CA LEU A 7 -6.42 -3.73 6.31
C LEU A 7 -6.76 -2.78 5.17
N ILE A 8 -8.05 -2.61 4.85
CA ILE A 8 -8.51 -1.66 3.82
C ILE A 8 -8.04 -0.24 4.14
N VAL A 9 -8.21 0.22 5.39
CA VAL A 9 -7.77 1.56 5.80
C VAL A 9 -6.25 1.74 5.65
N LYS A 10 -5.46 0.71 5.96
CA LYS A 10 -4.00 0.77 5.78
C LYS A 10 -3.60 0.78 4.31
N ILE A 11 -4.27 -0.02 3.47
CA ILE A 11 -4.06 -0.08 2.02
C ILE A 11 -4.31 1.30 1.40
N GLU A 12 -5.44 1.93 1.71
CA GLU A 12 -5.78 3.26 1.18
C GLU A 12 -4.76 4.33 1.60
N ARG A 13 -4.32 4.33 2.86
CA ARG A 13 -3.29 5.25 3.34
C ARG A 13 -1.96 5.08 2.60
N LEU A 14 -1.53 3.83 2.35
CA LEU A 14 -0.30 3.59 1.59
C LEU A 14 -0.47 3.94 0.10
N ARG A 15 -1.65 3.75 -0.48
CA ARG A 15 -1.97 4.16 -1.86
C ARG A 15 -1.85 5.67 -2.03
N GLU A 16 -2.43 6.45 -1.11
CA GLU A 16 -2.31 7.91 -1.09
C GLU A 16 -0.85 8.35 -0.93
N LEU A 17 -0.11 7.73 -0.01
CA LEU A 17 1.31 8.01 0.18
C LEU A 17 2.13 7.69 -1.08
N MET A 18 1.83 6.60 -1.77
CA MET A 18 2.50 6.22 -3.01
C MET A 18 2.27 7.28 -4.08
N HIS A 19 1.03 7.72 -4.29
CA HIS A 19 0.71 8.79 -5.24
C HIS A 19 1.44 10.09 -4.92
N TYR A 20 1.45 10.48 -3.64
CA TYR A 20 2.20 11.65 -3.19
C TYR A 20 3.69 11.54 -3.51
N LEU A 21 4.31 10.39 -3.22
CA LEU A 21 5.74 10.18 -3.48
C LEU A 21 6.07 10.13 -4.96
N ILE A 22 5.20 9.55 -5.80
CA ILE A 22 5.36 9.53 -7.25
C ILE A 22 5.39 10.97 -7.80
N ILE A 23 4.45 11.81 -7.37
CA ILE A 23 4.37 13.21 -7.79
C ILE A 23 5.57 14.00 -7.26
N LYS A 24 5.91 13.81 -5.98
CA LYS A 24 6.99 14.55 -5.30
C LYS A 24 8.37 14.24 -5.87
N GLU A 25 8.67 12.97 -6.04
CA GLU A 25 10.01 12.53 -6.43
C GLU A 25 10.15 12.50 -7.97
N GLY A 26 9.04 12.53 -8.72
CA GLY A 26 9.04 12.51 -10.20
C GLY A 26 9.65 11.25 -10.82
N ASN A 27 9.92 10.23 -10.00
CA ASN A 27 10.66 9.04 -10.37
C ASN A 27 10.06 7.81 -9.64
N LEU A 28 9.50 6.89 -10.43
CA LEU A 28 8.90 5.65 -9.92
C LEU A 28 9.93 4.71 -9.27
N LEU A 29 11.19 4.81 -9.67
CA LEU A 29 12.30 4.01 -9.13
C LEU A 29 12.97 4.67 -7.93
N HIS A 30 12.44 5.80 -7.45
CA HIS A 30 12.93 6.40 -6.23
C HIS A 30 12.75 5.44 -5.05
N SER A 31 13.75 5.32 -4.19
CA SER A 31 13.78 4.32 -3.10
C SER A 31 12.56 4.36 -2.20
N LYS A 32 12.01 5.55 -1.93
CA LYS A 32 10.77 5.71 -1.14
C LYS A 32 9.53 5.20 -1.87
N VAL A 33 9.44 5.41 -3.19
CA VAL A 33 8.31 4.92 -4.01
C VAL A 33 8.36 3.39 -4.06
N ILE A 34 9.54 2.82 -4.31
CA ILE A 34 9.76 1.36 -4.27
C ILE A 34 9.36 0.80 -2.91
N LYS A 35 9.81 1.43 -1.82
CA LYS A 35 9.53 0.97 -0.46
C LYS A 35 8.03 0.95 -0.16
N VAL A 36 7.31 2.01 -0.51
CA VAL A 36 5.86 2.09 -0.30
C VAL A 36 5.11 1.08 -1.18
N SER A 37 5.54 0.87 -2.43
CA SER A 37 4.98 -0.18 -3.31
C SER A 37 5.13 -1.58 -2.70
N GLN A 38 6.32 -1.93 -2.18
CA GLN A 38 6.55 -3.22 -1.53
C GLN A 38 5.71 -3.41 -0.25
N ASP A 39 5.50 -2.34 0.51
CA ASP A 39 4.70 -2.41 1.74
C ASP A 39 3.20 -2.47 1.42
N LEU A 40 2.75 -1.84 0.33
CA LEU A 40 1.39 -1.98 -0.21
C LEU A 40 1.12 -3.42 -0.68
N ASP A 41 2.04 -4.04 -1.41
CA ASP A 41 1.93 -5.43 -1.85
C ASP A 41 1.79 -6.41 -0.68
N LYS A 42 2.53 -6.21 0.41
CA LYS A 42 2.40 -7.04 1.61
C LYS A 42 1.00 -6.95 2.22
N LEU A 43 0.45 -5.74 2.31
CA LEU A 43 -0.90 -5.54 2.84
C LEU A 43 -1.97 -6.12 1.93
N LEU A 44 -1.83 -6.00 0.61
CA LEU A 44 -2.73 -6.61 -0.36
C LEU A 44 -2.72 -8.13 -0.24
N ASN A 45 -1.53 -8.73 -0.11
CA ASN A 45 -1.41 -10.16 0.14
C ASN A 45 -2.03 -10.60 1.47
N GLU A 46 -1.88 -9.82 2.54
CA GLU A 46 -2.56 -10.11 3.81
C GLU A 46 -4.09 -10.01 3.66
N TYR A 47 -4.56 -8.99 2.94
CA TYR A 47 -5.98 -8.83 2.66
C TYR A 47 -6.54 -10.00 1.85
N ASN A 48 -5.85 -10.43 0.79
CA ASN A 48 -6.23 -11.58 -0.03
C ASN A 48 -6.38 -12.85 0.79
N ARG A 49 -5.42 -13.12 1.70
CA ARG A 49 -5.52 -14.25 2.65
C ARG A 49 -6.73 -14.15 3.57
N VAL A 50 -7.11 -12.94 3.99
CA VAL A 50 -8.30 -12.70 4.83
C VAL A 50 -9.60 -12.88 4.05
N VAL A 51 -9.62 -12.56 2.75
CA VAL A 51 -10.82 -12.69 1.90
C VAL A 51 -10.89 -14.01 1.12
N GLY A 52 -9.87 -14.88 1.21
CA GLY A 52 -9.87 -16.22 0.64
C GLY A 52 -9.45 -16.30 -0.84
N TYR A 53 -8.62 -15.37 -1.30
CA TYR A 53 -7.99 -15.39 -2.63
C TYR A 53 -6.50 -15.75 -2.55
#